data_AF-V4M970-F1
#
_entry.id   AF-V4M970-F1
#
_cell.length_a   1.000
_cell.length_b   1.000
_cell.length_c   1.000
_cell.angle_alpha   90.00
_cell.angle_beta   90.00
_cell.angle_gamma   90.00
#
_symmetry.space_group_name_H-M   'P 1'
#
loop_
_entity.id
_entity.type
_entity.pdbx_description
1 polymer ?
#
loop_
_entity_poly.entity_id
_entity_poly.type
_entity_poly.pdbx_seq_one_letter_code
_entity_poly.pdbx_strand_id
1 'polypeptide(L)'
;MATIPSHNLFTINQKKNSITGHSSSSSSSSSSSSFNTSFSETSFIDLPPRRFRAATRALSRTNEASLSAVISRLERENHGLIEETEGIGEEWITAEDFRRRDKKAEEERRLRDTWRKIQGEDDWAGLIDPMDPVLRSELIRYGEMAQACYDAFDFDPSSRYCGSSRFSRHDFFDSLGIFDSGYEVARYLYATSNINLPNFFSKSRWSKVWSKNANWMGYVAVSDDEATRNRLGRRDIAIAWRGTVTRLEWIADLKDYLKPVSGNNLRCPDPAVKVESGFLDLYTDKDTTCRFARFSAREQILAEVKRLVEKYGDDEDEELSITVTGHSLGGALAILSAYDVAEMGLNRSRSGKVIPVTVLTYGGPRVGNLRFKERIEELGVKVMRVVNVHDVVPKSPGLFLNESVPHALMKIAEGLPWCYCHVGEELALDHQNSPFLKSSVDLSNAHNLEAMLHLLDGYHGKGERFVLSSGRDPALVNKASDFLKEHFMVPPFWRQDANKGMVRNSEGRWIQAERLRSEDHHSPDIHHYLSLLRLLPSS
;
A
#
# COMPACT_ATOMS: atom_id res chain seq x y z
N MET A 1 -29.64 18.17 33.07
CA MET A 1 -29.27 18.71 34.39
C MET A 1 -29.34 17.58 35.40
N ALA A 2 -28.19 17.15 35.92
CA ALA A 2 -28.01 16.43 37.18
C ALA A 2 -26.48 16.24 37.32
N THR A 3 -25.76 17.24 37.85
CA THR A 3 -25.24 17.33 39.23
C THR A 3 -24.15 16.31 39.56
N ILE A 4 -22.93 16.83 39.53
CA ILE A 4 -21.70 16.35 40.16
C ILE A 4 -21.89 16.35 41.69
N PRO A 5 -21.29 15.41 42.44
CA PRO A 5 -20.93 15.65 43.83
C PRO A 5 -19.42 15.89 43.97
N SER A 6 -19.08 17.00 44.59
CA SER A 6 -17.75 17.38 45.05
C SER A 6 -17.64 17.25 46.58
N HIS A 7 -16.40 17.05 47.01
CA HIS A 7 -15.82 17.25 48.35
C HIS A 7 -16.03 16.22 49.48
N ASN A 8 -14.89 15.69 49.96
CA ASN A 8 -14.39 16.04 51.29
C ASN A 8 -12.85 15.99 51.36
N LEU A 9 -12.30 16.84 52.23
CA LEU A 9 -10.94 17.38 52.30
C LEU A 9 -10.24 16.98 53.63
N PHE A 10 -8.90 17.07 53.62
CA PHE A 10 -7.92 17.10 54.73
C PHE A 10 -7.61 15.79 55.47
N THR A 11 -6.35 15.38 55.65
CA THR A 11 -5.38 16.08 56.54
C THR A 11 -3.91 15.77 56.20
N ILE A 12 -3.08 16.79 56.36
CA ILE A 12 -1.62 16.86 56.24
C ILE A 12 -0.93 16.16 57.44
N ASN A 13 0.21 15.50 57.21
CA ASN A 13 1.22 15.34 58.26
C ASN A 13 2.63 15.54 57.70
N GLN A 14 3.30 16.59 58.20
CA GLN A 14 4.73 16.85 58.03
C GLN A 14 5.55 15.95 58.98
N LYS A 15 6.76 15.56 58.55
CA LYS A 15 7.91 15.46 59.47
C LYS A 15 9.22 15.78 58.73
N LYS A 16 9.97 16.71 59.35
CA LYS A 16 11.28 17.27 59.00
C LYS A 16 12.44 16.35 59.43
N ASN A 17 13.61 16.53 58.78
CA ASN A 17 14.97 16.80 59.33
C ASN A 17 16.04 16.22 58.38
N SER A 18 16.86 17.04 57.67
CA SER A 18 18.10 17.76 58.07
C SER A 18 19.32 16.82 58.20
N ILE A 19 20.58 17.05 57.79
CA ILE A 19 21.42 18.14 57.23
C ILE A 19 22.79 17.50 56.85
N THR A 20 23.54 18.14 55.94
CA THR A 20 25.03 18.26 55.72
C THR A 20 25.37 18.01 54.23
N GLY A 21 26.19 18.77 53.50
CA GLY A 21 27.03 19.94 53.75
C GLY A 21 28.32 19.82 52.91
N HIS A 22 28.63 20.85 52.09
CA HIS A 22 29.94 21.30 51.54
C HIS A 22 30.07 21.53 50.01
N SER A 23 30.07 22.83 49.64
CA SER A 23 31.04 23.63 48.81
C SER A 23 31.64 23.05 47.51
N SER A 24 31.85 23.79 46.40
CA SER A 24 32.24 25.20 46.21
C SER A 24 32.17 25.65 44.72
N SER A 25 31.82 26.95 44.54
CA SER A 25 32.33 27.95 43.57
C SER A 25 32.39 27.70 42.05
N SER A 26 31.72 28.57 41.28
CA SER A 26 32.37 29.52 40.34
C SER A 26 31.34 30.50 39.75
N SER A 27 31.84 31.63 39.29
CA SER A 27 31.23 32.96 39.30
C SER A 27 30.80 33.49 37.92
N SER A 28 29.68 34.22 37.93
CA SER A 28 29.31 35.44 37.19
C SER A 28 30.11 35.90 35.95
N SER A 29 29.37 36.36 34.92
CA SER A 29 29.58 37.71 34.34
C SER A 29 28.35 38.23 33.55
N SER A 30 28.04 39.52 33.78
CA SER A 30 27.50 40.57 32.87
C SER A 30 26.27 40.28 31.98
N SER A 31 25.33 41.19 31.69
CA SER A 31 25.25 42.65 31.82
C SER A 31 23.82 43.11 31.47
N SER A 32 23.39 44.18 32.11
CA SER A 32 22.21 45.00 31.86
C SER A 32 22.28 45.81 30.56
N SER A 33 21.17 45.90 29.83
CA SER A 33 20.77 47.14 29.14
C SER A 33 19.25 47.16 28.88
N SER A 34 18.65 48.28 29.25
CA SER A 34 17.23 48.60 29.16
C SER A 34 16.93 49.30 27.83
N PHE A 35 15.81 48.96 27.18
CA PHE A 35 15.14 49.84 26.23
C PHE A 35 13.62 49.74 26.41
N ASN A 36 13.01 50.86 26.78
CA ASN A 36 11.57 51.13 26.72
C ASN A 36 11.23 51.63 25.31
N THR A 37 10.07 51.24 24.76
CA THR A 37 9.04 52.20 24.26
C THR A 37 7.79 51.49 23.70
N SER A 38 6.65 51.87 24.29
CA SER A 38 5.30 52.08 23.70
C SER A 38 4.67 51.06 22.73
N PHE A 39 3.58 50.43 23.18
CA PHE A 39 2.47 50.04 22.31
C PHE A 39 1.20 50.75 22.78
N SER A 40 0.62 51.59 21.92
CA SER A 40 -0.67 52.25 22.10
C SER A 40 -1.70 51.71 21.12
N GLU A 41 -2.84 51.30 21.67
CA GLU A 41 -4.21 51.36 21.16
C GLU A 41 -4.48 51.03 19.67
N THR A 42 -5.10 49.88 19.44
CA THR A 42 -5.91 49.62 18.24
C THR A 42 -7.39 49.82 18.55
N SER A 43 -8.02 50.65 17.72
CA SER A 43 -9.42 51.08 17.75
C SER A 43 -10.39 49.96 17.35
N PHE A 44 -11.42 49.78 18.17
CA PHE A 44 -12.58 48.96 17.88
C PHE A 44 -13.55 49.73 16.96
N ILE A 45 -14.01 49.08 15.89
CA ILE A 45 -15.15 49.53 15.08
C ILE A 45 -16.31 48.57 15.33
N ASP A 46 -17.38 49.11 15.93
CA ASP A 46 -18.66 48.47 16.22
C ASP A 46 -19.58 48.50 14.98
N LEU A 47 -20.19 47.36 14.64
CA LEU A 47 -21.33 47.27 13.72
C LEU A 47 -22.36 46.22 14.21
N PRO A 48 -23.67 46.44 13.98
CA PRO A 48 -24.77 45.98 14.83
C PRO A 48 -25.23 44.53 14.59
N PRO A 49 -25.97 43.90 15.54
CA PRO A 49 -26.38 42.50 15.45
C PRO A 49 -27.58 42.33 14.51
N ARG A 50 -27.40 41.64 13.38
CA ARG A 50 -28.51 41.11 12.58
C ARG A 50 -28.93 39.73 13.11
N ARG A 51 -30.10 39.69 13.74
CA ARG A 51 -30.86 38.45 14.01
C ARG A 51 -31.27 37.80 12.69
N PHE A 52 -30.87 36.55 12.46
CA PHE A 52 -31.56 35.65 11.54
C PHE A 52 -32.04 34.40 12.30
N ARG A 53 -33.35 34.16 12.27
CA ARG A 53 -34.01 32.94 12.74
C ARG A 53 -33.51 31.77 11.89
N ALA A 54 -32.88 30.78 12.51
CA ALA A 54 -32.64 29.48 11.88
C ALA A 54 -33.97 28.71 11.85
N ALA A 55 -34.59 28.64 10.68
CA ALA A 55 -35.64 27.67 10.41
C ALA A 55 -34.97 26.33 10.07
N THR A 56 -35.26 25.32 10.87
CA THR A 56 -34.89 23.92 10.66
C THR A 56 -35.49 23.43 9.35
N ARG A 57 -34.64 23.12 8.35
CA ARG A 57 -35.01 22.26 7.23
C ARG A 57 -33.89 21.24 7.03
N ALA A 58 -34.21 20.00 7.41
CA ALA A 58 -33.45 18.84 6.99
C ALA A 58 -33.40 18.82 5.45
N LEU A 59 -32.20 18.71 4.89
CA LEU A 59 -31.99 18.45 3.47
C LEU A 59 -31.30 17.10 3.34
N SER A 60 -32.13 16.08 3.14
CA SER A 60 -31.75 14.85 2.47
C SER A 60 -31.63 15.08 0.97
N ARG A 61 -30.86 14.20 0.32
CA ARG A 61 -30.65 14.05 -1.14
C ARG A 61 -29.61 15.01 -1.71
N THR A 62 -28.38 14.53 -1.75
CA THR A 62 -27.41 14.87 -2.79
C THR A 62 -28.09 14.71 -4.15
N ASN A 63 -28.04 15.77 -4.95
CA ASN A 63 -28.69 15.84 -6.25
C ASN A 63 -27.86 14.98 -7.23
N GLU A 64 -28.37 13.81 -7.64
CA GLU A 64 -27.73 12.93 -8.64
C GLU A 64 -27.34 13.69 -9.92
N ALA A 65 -28.07 14.75 -10.24
CA ALA A 65 -27.78 15.66 -11.36
C ALA A 65 -26.41 16.35 -11.27
N SER A 66 -25.86 16.58 -10.07
CA SER A 66 -24.55 17.25 -9.92
C SER A 66 -23.37 16.30 -10.14
N LEU A 67 -23.50 15.03 -9.72
CA LEU A 67 -22.51 13.99 -10.01
C LEU A 67 -22.58 13.59 -11.49
N SER A 68 -23.79 13.46 -12.05
CA SER A 68 -24.02 13.29 -13.48
C SER A 68 -23.39 14.43 -14.29
N ALA A 69 -23.48 15.68 -13.86
CA ALA A 69 -22.88 16.80 -14.60
C ALA A 69 -21.34 16.78 -14.59
N VAL A 70 -20.71 16.34 -13.50
CA VAL A 70 -19.25 16.17 -13.41
C VAL A 70 -18.81 14.97 -14.25
N ILE A 71 -19.50 13.84 -14.15
CA ILE A 71 -19.26 12.64 -14.98
C ILE A 71 -19.43 12.97 -16.45
N SER A 72 -20.54 13.60 -16.86
CA SER A 72 -20.75 14.02 -18.25
C SER A 72 -19.80 15.12 -18.72
N ARG A 73 -19.18 15.88 -17.82
CA ARG A 73 -18.11 16.83 -18.19
C ARG A 73 -16.77 16.09 -18.39
N LEU A 74 -16.44 15.16 -17.49
CA LEU A 74 -15.29 14.27 -17.63
C LEU A 74 -15.41 13.39 -18.88
N GLU A 75 -16.58 12.85 -19.18
CA GLU A 75 -16.87 12.10 -20.42
C GLU A 75 -16.73 12.99 -21.66
N ARG A 76 -17.28 14.22 -21.64
CA ARG A 76 -17.12 15.18 -22.75
C ARG A 76 -15.68 15.61 -22.96
N GLU A 77 -14.87 15.73 -21.89
CA GLU A 77 -13.45 16.07 -21.97
C GLU A 77 -12.60 14.84 -22.35
N ASN A 78 -13.01 13.62 -21.97
CA ASN A 78 -12.47 12.34 -22.46
C ASN A 78 -12.74 12.15 -23.98
N HIS A 79 -13.86 12.68 -24.47
CA HIS A 79 -14.17 12.80 -25.90
C HIS A 79 -13.61 14.09 -26.54
N GLY A 80 -13.14 15.06 -25.75
CA GLY A 80 -12.98 16.47 -26.14
C GLY A 80 -11.56 17.02 -26.13
N LEU A 81 -10.52 16.20 -25.94
CA LEU A 81 -9.12 16.56 -26.24
C LEU A 81 -8.84 16.59 -27.76
N ILE A 82 -9.79 17.10 -28.55
CA ILE A 82 -9.65 17.36 -29.97
C ILE A 82 -9.69 18.88 -30.12
N GLU A 83 -8.53 19.55 -29.98
CA GLU A 83 -8.37 20.82 -30.69
C GLU A 83 -8.18 20.45 -32.16
N GLU A 84 -9.26 20.60 -32.93
CA GLU A 84 -9.23 20.59 -34.39
C GLU A 84 -8.43 21.81 -34.88
N THR A 85 -7.10 21.69 -34.88
CA THR A 85 -6.28 22.51 -35.77
C THR A 85 -6.24 21.85 -37.14
N GLU A 86 -7.00 22.40 -38.08
CA GLU A 86 -6.96 22.05 -39.50
C GLU A 86 -5.52 22.21 -40.03
N GLY A 87 -4.86 21.08 -40.31
CA GLY A 87 -3.49 21.06 -40.83
C GLY A 87 -3.06 19.69 -41.32
N ILE A 88 -3.37 19.40 -42.59
CA ILE A 88 -2.63 18.52 -43.53
C ILE A 88 -2.27 17.09 -43.03
N GLY A 89 -3.09 16.11 -43.45
CA GLY A 89 -2.57 14.89 -44.10
C GLY A 89 -2.00 13.74 -43.26
N GLU A 90 -2.13 13.74 -41.93
CA GLU A 90 -1.88 12.55 -41.10
C GLU A 90 -3.21 11.99 -40.59
N GLU A 91 -3.45 10.69 -40.76
CA GLU A 91 -4.64 10.01 -40.25
C GLU A 91 -4.52 9.93 -38.72
N TRP A 92 -5.08 10.91 -38.01
CA TRP A 92 -4.97 10.99 -36.55
C TRP A 92 -5.78 9.86 -35.90
N ILE A 93 -5.10 8.95 -35.20
CA ILE A 93 -5.73 7.88 -34.42
C ILE A 93 -6.55 8.50 -33.28
N THR A 94 -7.84 8.25 -33.26
CA THR A 94 -8.74 8.80 -32.23
C THR A 94 -8.69 7.98 -30.94
N ALA A 95 -9.19 8.55 -29.83
CA ALA A 95 -9.31 7.80 -28.57
C ALA A 95 -10.19 6.54 -28.73
N GLU A 96 -11.20 6.60 -29.60
CA GLU A 96 -12.06 5.46 -29.89
C GLU A 96 -11.34 4.36 -30.68
N ASP A 97 -10.39 4.74 -31.54
CA ASP A 97 -9.56 3.76 -32.25
C ASP A 97 -8.65 2.98 -31.31
N PHE A 98 -8.05 3.65 -30.32
CA PHE A 98 -7.28 2.99 -29.25
C PHE A 98 -8.15 2.00 -28.48
N ARG A 99 -9.33 2.43 -28.02
CA ARG A 99 -10.27 1.55 -27.28
C ARG A 99 -10.71 0.35 -28.11
N ARG A 100 -11.07 0.57 -29.37
CA ARG A 100 -11.49 -0.50 -30.29
C ARG A 100 -10.36 -1.49 -30.56
N ARG A 101 -9.13 -1.00 -30.76
CA ARG A 101 -7.94 -1.83 -30.94
C ARG A 101 -7.68 -2.69 -29.71
N ASP A 102 -7.72 -2.09 -28.54
CA ASP A 102 -7.42 -2.77 -27.28
C ASP A 102 -8.48 -3.82 -26.96
N LYS A 103 -9.77 -3.48 -27.10
CA LYS A 103 -10.87 -4.43 -26.94
C LYS A 103 -10.75 -5.61 -27.90
N LYS A 104 -10.44 -5.34 -29.18
CA LYS A 104 -10.21 -6.41 -30.17
C LYS A 104 -9.05 -7.31 -29.76
N ALA A 105 -7.96 -6.73 -29.26
CA ALA A 105 -6.80 -7.50 -28.81
C ALA A 105 -7.13 -8.36 -27.58
N GLU A 106 -7.91 -7.87 -26.63
CA GLU A 106 -8.38 -8.65 -25.47
C GLU A 106 -9.32 -9.80 -25.88
N GLU A 107 -10.18 -9.57 -26.87
CA GLU A 107 -11.07 -10.61 -27.43
C GLU A 107 -10.30 -11.71 -28.18
N GLU A 108 -9.26 -11.33 -28.94
CA GLU A 108 -8.39 -12.25 -29.69
C GLU A 108 -7.38 -12.98 -28.78
N ARG A 109 -6.84 -12.30 -27.77
CA ARG A 109 -5.85 -12.84 -26.81
C ARG A 109 -6.47 -12.96 -25.43
N ARG A 110 -7.35 -13.93 -25.25
CA ARG A 110 -8.01 -14.16 -23.97
C ARG A 110 -6.98 -14.48 -22.88
N LEU A 111 -7.14 -13.85 -21.72
CA LEU A 111 -6.26 -14.04 -20.57
C LEU A 111 -6.09 -15.53 -20.22
N ARG A 112 -7.16 -16.33 -20.26
CA ARG A 112 -7.09 -17.76 -19.96
C ARG A 112 -6.09 -18.55 -20.81
N ASP A 113 -5.82 -18.09 -22.03
CA ASP A 113 -4.96 -18.76 -23.00
C ASP A 113 -3.52 -18.21 -22.96
N THR A 114 -3.32 -17.01 -22.39
CA THR A 114 -2.05 -16.29 -22.39
C THR A 114 -1.51 -15.99 -21.00
N TRP A 115 -2.19 -16.44 -19.94
CA TRP A 115 -1.91 -16.02 -18.57
C TRP A 115 -0.46 -16.22 -18.12
N ARG A 116 0.21 -17.29 -18.58
CA ARG A 116 1.62 -17.56 -18.25
C ARG A 116 2.56 -16.45 -18.73
N LYS A 117 2.33 -15.97 -19.96
CA LYS A 117 3.05 -14.82 -20.53
C LYS A 117 2.75 -13.54 -19.76
N ILE A 118 1.48 -13.32 -19.40
CA ILE A 118 1.07 -12.16 -18.59
C ILE A 118 1.65 -12.21 -17.17
N GLN A 119 1.90 -13.41 -16.64
CA GLN A 119 2.60 -13.65 -15.37
C GLN A 119 4.14 -13.66 -15.51
N GLY A 120 4.67 -13.32 -16.69
CA GLY A 120 6.10 -13.07 -16.90
C GLY A 120 6.93 -14.28 -17.31
N GLU A 121 6.33 -15.34 -17.86
CA GLU A 121 7.07 -16.52 -18.37
C GLU A 121 8.28 -16.12 -19.23
N ASP A 122 8.09 -15.16 -20.14
CA ASP A 122 9.10 -14.60 -21.05
C ASP A 122 9.56 -13.19 -20.63
N ASP A 123 9.56 -12.87 -19.34
CA ASP A 123 9.98 -11.55 -18.79
C ASP A 123 9.26 -10.37 -19.48
N TRP A 124 7.98 -10.58 -19.82
CA TRP A 124 7.11 -9.61 -20.49
C TRP A 124 7.68 -9.03 -21.80
N ALA A 125 8.59 -9.77 -22.46
CA ALA A 125 9.18 -9.37 -23.72
C ALA A 125 8.09 -9.09 -24.77
N GLY A 126 8.10 -7.87 -25.32
CA GLY A 126 7.12 -7.42 -26.32
C GLY A 126 5.72 -7.15 -25.79
N LEU A 127 5.51 -7.13 -24.46
CA LEU A 127 4.22 -6.78 -23.83
C LEU A 127 4.22 -5.39 -23.17
N ILE A 128 5.39 -4.82 -22.90
CA ILE A 128 5.54 -3.53 -22.22
C ILE A 128 5.43 -2.34 -23.18
N ASP A 129 6.07 -2.44 -24.35
CA ASP A 129 6.20 -1.33 -25.30
C ASP A 129 6.18 -1.87 -26.75
N PRO A 130 5.09 -1.69 -27.50
CA PRO A 130 3.82 -1.07 -27.09
C PRO A 130 3.10 -1.90 -26.01
N MET A 131 2.27 -1.23 -25.20
CA MET A 131 1.59 -1.86 -24.07
C MET A 131 0.55 -2.88 -24.53
N ASP A 132 0.70 -4.13 -24.12
CA ASP A 132 -0.30 -5.16 -24.35
C ASP A 132 -1.56 -4.90 -23.48
N PRO A 133 -2.76 -4.87 -24.08
CA PRO A 133 -3.99 -4.58 -23.35
C PRO A 133 -4.30 -5.57 -22.22
N VAL A 134 -4.01 -6.85 -22.40
CA VAL A 134 -4.28 -7.89 -21.39
C VAL A 134 -3.31 -7.72 -20.22
N LEU A 135 -2.03 -7.43 -20.49
CA LEU A 135 -1.06 -7.09 -19.46
C LEU A 135 -1.49 -5.83 -18.70
N ARG A 136 -1.90 -4.77 -19.41
CA ARG A 136 -2.39 -3.54 -18.78
C ARG A 136 -3.54 -3.81 -17.82
N SER A 137 -4.55 -4.56 -18.26
CA SER A 137 -5.71 -4.92 -17.46
C SER A 137 -5.34 -5.73 -16.22
N GLU A 138 -4.40 -6.68 -16.31
CA GLU A 138 -3.92 -7.42 -15.15
C GLU A 138 -3.05 -6.57 -14.20
N LEU A 139 -2.19 -5.68 -14.73
CA LEU A 139 -1.44 -4.72 -13.92
C LEU A 139 -2.37 -3.76 -13.18
N ILE A 140 -3.48 -3.33 -13.79
CA ILE A 140 -4.47 -2.51 -13.08
C ILE A 140 -5.14 -3.34 -11.98
N ARG A 141 -5.59 -4.57 -12.28
CA ARG A 141 -6.29 -5.43 -11.32
C ARG A 141 -5.47 -5.72 -10.06
N TYR A 142 -4.20 -6.11 -10.19
CA TYR A 142 -3.35 -6.33 -9.01
C TYR A 142 -2.98 -5.02 -8.31
N GLY A 143 -2.93 -3.90 -9.04
CA GLY A 143 -2.80 -2.57 -8.47
C GLY A 143 -4.00 -2.18 -7.60
N GLU A 144 -5.21 -2.52 -8.03
CA GLU A 144 -6.44 -2.33 -7.26
C GLU A 144 -6.47 -3.20 -6.01
N MET A 145 -5.91 -4.41 -6.04
CA MET A 145 -5.73 -5.24 -4.84
C MET A 145 -4.74 -4.60 -3.85
N ALA A 146 -3.67 -3.98 -4.33
CA ALA A 146 -2.79 -3.18 -3.48
C ALA A 146 -3.53 -1.94 -2.91
N GLN A 147 -4.36 -1.26 -3.72
CA GLN A 147 -5.15 -0.11 -3.29
C GLN A 147 -6.25 -0.48 -2.26
N ALA A 148 -6.85 -1.66 -2.40
CA ALA A 148 -7.81 -2.21 -1.45
C ALA A 148 -7.24 -2.26 -0.03
N CYS A 149 -5.93 -2.46 0.11
CA CYS A 149 -5.26 -2.38 1.40
C CYS A 149 -5.34 -1.00 2.04
N TYR A 150 -5.20 0.07 1.26
CA TYR A 150 -5.35 1.43 1.76
C TYR A 150 -6.81 1.74 2.09
N ASP A 151 -7.73 1.39 1.19
CA ASP A 151 -9.15 1.73 1.36
C ASP A 151 -9.79 1.00 2.56
N ALA A 152 -9.32 -0.22 2.87
CA ALA A 152 -9.76 -1.00 4.02
C ALA A 152 -9.10 -0.60 5.34
N PHE A 153 -7.94 0.05 5.35
CA PHE A 153 -7.18 0.24 6.61
C PHE A 153 -7.61 1.47 7.42
N ASP A 154 -7.89 1.29 8.71
CA ASP A 154 -8.26 2.38 9.61
C ASP A 154 -7.05 3.23 10.03
N PHE A 155 -6.89 4.39 9.37
CA PHE A 155 -5.83 5.36 9.65
C PHE A 155 -6.14 6.32 10.78
N ASP A 156 -7.39 6.47 11.23
CA ASP A 156 -7.76 7.55 12.17
C ASP A 156 -7.15 7.28 13.55
N PRO A 157 -6.17 8.06 14.04
CA PRO A 157 -5.56 7.86 15.35
C PRO A 157 -6.56 8.00 16.50
N SER A 158 -7.70 8.64 16.24
CA SER A 158 -8.80 8.83 17.18
C SER A 158 -9.76 7.64 17.23
N SER A 159 -9.65 6.70 16.27
CA SER A 159 -10.44 5.48 16.23
C SER A 159 -9.91 4.44 17.23
N ARG A 160 -10.83 3.73 17.91
CA ARG A 160 -10.47 2.54 18.73
C ARG A 160 -9.99 1.35 17.89
N TYR A 161 -10.14 1.43 16.57
CA TYR A 161 -9.75 0.43 15.58
C TYR A 161 -8.56 0.89 14.72
N CYS A 162 -7.96 2.05 15.01
CA CYS A 162 -6.77 2.55 14.33
C CYS A 162 -5.71 1.45 14.21
N GLY A 163 -5.27 1.12 13.00
CA GLY A 163 -4.31 0.03 12.79
C GLY A 163 -4.90 -1.26 12.22
N SER A 164 -6.23 -1.42 12.23
CA SER A 164 -6.91 -2.64 11.75
C SER A 164 -7.60 -2.45 10.40
N SER A 165 -8.01 -3.56 9.79
CA SER A 165 -8.97 -3.52 8.67
C SER A 165 -10.35 -3.02 9.15
N ARG A 166 -11.06 -2.31 8.27
CA ARG A 166 -12.44 -1.87 8.49
C ARG A 166 -13.44 -2.99 8.29
N PHE A 167 -13.12 -3.96 7.45
CA PHE A 167 -14.06 -4.96 6.95
C PHE A 167 -13.68 -6.37 7.41
N SER A 168 -14.68 -7.24 7.52
CA SER A 168 -14.46 -8.67 7.71
C SER A 168 -13.82 -9.27 6.46
N ARG A 169 -13.23 -10.47 6.56
CA ARG A 169 -12.66 -11.15 5.39
C ARG A 169 -13.74 -11.52 4.37
N HIS A 170 -14.93 -11.89 4.83
CA HIS A 170 -16.04 -12.34 3.99
C HIS A 170 -16.68 -11.19 3.21
N ASP A 171 -16.72 -9.99 3.79
CA ASP A 171 -17.32 -8.81 3.16
C ASP A 171 -16.27 -7.88 2.53
N PHE A 172 -15.00 -8.29 2.46
CA PHE A 172 -13.88 -7.39 2.18
C PHE A 172 -14.01 -6.69 0.82
N PHE A 173 -14.15 -7.46 -0.26
CA PHE A 173 -14.24 -6.93 -1.62
C PHE A 173 -15.58 -6.22 -1.85
N ASP A 174 -16.68 -6.78 -1.36
CA ASP A 174 -18.02 -6.18 -1.46
C ASP A 174 -18.09 -4.82 -0.78
N SER A 175 -17.51 -4.71 0.42
CA SER A 175 -17.48 -3.45 1.18
C SER A 175 -16.63 -2.37 0.50
N LEU A 176 -15.71 -2.77 -0.37
CA LEU A 176 -14.86 -1.88 -1.16
C LEU A 176 -15.44 -1.57 -2.55
N GLY A 177 -16.58 -2.18 -2.90
CA GLY A 177 -17.19 -2.02 -4.22
C GLY A 177 -16.50 -2.82 -5.33
N ILE A 178 -15.70 -3.84 -4.97
CA ILE A 178 -14.99 -4.71 -5.91
C ILE A 178 -15.77 -6.03 -6.07
N PHE A 179 -17.05 -5.92 -6.39
CA PHE A 179 -18.02 -7.03 -6.37
C PHE A 179 -17.65 -8.18 -7.32
N ASP A 180 -17.09 -7.84 -8.49
CA ASP A 180 -16.70 -8.82 -9.51
C ASP A 180 -15.23 -9.25 -9.40
N SER A 181 -14.62 -9.09 -8.22
CA SER A 181 -13.23 -9.52 -8.02
C SER A 181 -13.06 -11.01 -8.30
N GLY A 182 -14.01 -11.82 -7.81
CA GLY A 182 -13.93 -13.27 -7.82
C GLY A 182 -12.95 -13.87 -6.81
N TYR A 183 -12.50 -13.07 -5.85
CA TYR A 183 -11.57 -13.50 -4.83
C TYR A 183 -12.26 -13.57 -3.47
N GLU A 184 -11.92 -14.59 -2.68
CA GLU A 184 -12.25 -14.64 -1.27
C GLU A 184 -10.99 -14.40 -0.44
N VAL A 185 -11.09 -13.55 0.59
CA VAL A 185 -9.97 -13.34 1.52
C VAL A 185 -9.81 -14.55 2.46
N ALA A 186 -8.83 -15.37 2.14
CA ALA A 186 -8.46 -16.54 2.94
C ALA A 186 -7.84 -16.14 4.29
N ARG A 187 -7.00 -15.11 4.33
CA ARG A 187 -6.31 -14.68 5.58
C ARG A 187 -5.96 -13.20 5.59
N TYR A 188 -6.02 -12.59 6.78
CA TYR A 188 -5.42 -11.28 7.04
C TYR A 188 -4.01 -11.41 7.61
N LEU A 189 -3.16 -10.46 7.24
CA LEU A 189 -1.76 -10.39 7.63
C LEU A 189 -1.55 -9.28 8.63
N TYR A 190 -0.81 -9.57 9.70
CA TYR A 190 -0.47 -8.62 10.75
C TYR A 190 1.04 -8.59 10.99
N ALA A 191 1.58 -7.40 11.19
CA ALA A 191 2.99 -7.20 11.54
C ALA A 191 3.12 -6.43 12.86
N THR A 192 4.17 -6.71 13.63
CA THR A 192 4.40 -6.04 14.92
C THR A 192 4.93 -4.62 14.73
N SER A 193 4.41 -3.67 15.48
CA SER A 193 4.88 -2.29 15.51
C SER A 193 6.06 -2.16 16.47
N ASN A 194 7.22 -2.69 16.10
CA ASN A 194 8.43 -2.58 16.92
C ASN A 194 9.02 -1.16 16.89
N ILE A 195 9.75 -0.77 17.95
CA ILE A 195 10.13 0.63 18.28
C ILE A 195 11.04 1.28 17.22
N ASN A 196 11.74 0.49 16.40
CA ASN A 196 12.77 0.97 15.47
C ASN A 196 12.25 1.53 14.13
N LEU A 197 10.94 1.45 13.85
CA LEU A 197 10.32 1.92 12.59
C LEU A 197 9.03 2.71 12.87
N PRO A 198 9.09 3.82 13.64
CA PRO A 198 7.90 4.50 14.15
C PRO A 198 6.98 5.04 13.06
N ASN A 199 7.50 5.47 11.90
CA ASN A 199 6.69 6.06 10.83
C ASN A 199 5.98 5.02 9.95
N PHE A 200 6.27 3.72 10.11
CA PHE A 200 5.62 2.66 9.34
C PHE A 200 4.24 2.25 9.90
N PHE A 201 3.92 2.69 11.12
CA PHE A 201 2.74 2.26 11.86
C PHE A 201 1.86 3.43 12.29
N SER A 202 0.56 3.33 12.00
CA SER A 202 -0.42 4.19 12.65
C SER A 202 -0.58 3.79 14.12
N LYS A 203 -0.49 4.78 15.03
CA LYS A 203 -0.64 4.58 16.48
C LYS A 203 -1.89 5.32 16.96
N SER A 204 -2.76 4.63 17.68
CA SER A 204 -3.92 5.27 18.29
C SER A 204 -3.49 6.19 19.45
N ARG A 205 -4.27 7.24 19.67
CA ARG A 205 -4.12 8.15 20.83
C ARG A 205 -4.79 7.60 22.11
N TRP A 206 -5.47 6.46 22.01
CA TRP A 206 -6.21 5.85 23.12
C TRP A 206 -5.43 4.74 23.84
N SER A 207 -5.66 4.60 25.14
CA SER A 207 -4.98 3.58 25.98
C SER A 207 -5.60 2.17 25.89
N LYS A 208 -6.88 2.06 25.49
CA LYS A 208 -7.62 0.82 25.25
C LYS A 208 -7.87 0.61 23.75
N VAL A 209 -6.84 0.16 23.05
CA VAL A 209 -6.85 -0.16 21.61
C VAL A 209 -7.07 -1.65 21.36
N TRP A 210 -7.42 -1.98 20.12
CA TRP A 210 -7.52 -3.37 19.66
C TRP A 210 -6.18 -4.11 19.70
N SER A 211 -5.09 -3.43 19.35
CA SER A 211 -3.72 -3.89 19.49
C SER A 211 -2.82 -2.70 19.79
N LYS A 212 -1.89 -2.84 20.74
CA LYS A 212 -0.87 -1.82 21.04
C LYS A 212 0.37 -1.96 20.15
N ASN A 213 0.58 -3.18 19.64
CA ASN A 213 1.86 -3.62 19.09
C ASN A 213 1.71 -4.25 17.70
N ALA A 214 0.56 -4.13 17.01
CA ALA A 214 0.38 -4.74 15.70
C ALA A 214 -0.53 -3.90 14.81
N ASN A 215 -0.21 -3.85 13.52
CA ASN A 215 -1.09 -3.32 12.48
C ASN A 215 -1.41 -4.40 11.46
N TRP A 216 -2.60 -4.31 10.89
CA TRP A 216 -2.97 -5.00 9.67
C TRP A 216 -2.07 -4.52 8.52
N MET A 217 -1.48 -5.47 7.81
CA MET A 217 -0.47 -5.22 6.77
C MET A 217 -0.88 -5.76 5.40
N GLY A 218 -2.04 -6.41 5.28
CA GLY A 218 -2.50 -6.93 4.00
C GLY A 218 -3.28 -8.22 4.16
N TYR A 219 -3.38 -8.98 3.07
CA TYR A 219 -4.19 -10.18 3.02
C TYR A 219 -3.69 -11.21 2.01
N VAL A 220 -4.13 -12.45 2.19
CA VAL A 220 -4.06 -13.53 1.21
C VAL A 220 -5.47 -13.83 0.74
N ALA A 221 -5.69 -13.83 -0.56
CA ALA A 221 -6.96 -14.15 -1.19
C ALA A 221 -6.80 -15.24 -2.26
N VAL A 222 -7.88 -15.95 -2.57
CA VAL A 222 -7.90 -17.01 -3.58
C VAL A 222 -9.07 -16.80 -4.54
N SER A 223 -8.85 -17.01 -5.83
CA SER A 223 -9.93 -16.97 -6.82
C SER A 223 -10.76 -18.27 -6.72
N ASP A 224 -11.76 -18.33 -5.84
CA ASP A 224 -12.52 -19.56 -5.57
C ASP A 224 -13.79 -19.70 -6.45
N ASP A 225 -14.25 -18.63 -7.10
CA ASP A 225 -15.42 -18.70 -7.98
C ASP A 225 -15.08 -19.26 -9.37
N GLU A 226 -16.03 -19.96 -9.98
CA GLU A 226 -15.86 -20.62 -11.27
C GLU A 226 -15.69 -19.65 -12.44
N ALA A 227 -16.39 -18.51 -12.43
CA ALA A 227 -16.34 -17.54 -13.53
C ALA A 227 -14.96 -16.90 -13.64
N THR A 228 -14.34 -16.55 -12.52
CA THR A 228 -13.00 -15.97 -12.46
C THR A 228 -11.94 -16.98 -12.84
N ARG A 229 -12.04 -18.23 -12.36
CA ARG A 229 -11.11 -19.30 -12.75
C ARG A 229 -11.15 -19.52 -14.26
N ASN A 230 -12.34 -19.52 -14.86
CA ASN A 230 -12.50 -19.61 -16.31
C ASN A 230 -11.92 -18.39 -17.07
N ARG A 231 -12.08 -17.17 -16.54
CA ARG A 231 -11.50 -15.94 -17.12
C ARG A 231 -9.98 -15.90 -17.02
N LEU A 232 -9.43 -16.29 -15.86
CA LEU A 232 -8.00 -16.30 -15.57
C LEU A 232 -7.26 -17.48 -16.22
N GLY A 233 -7.98 -18.57 -16.53
CA GLY A 233 -7.40 -19.84 -17.01
C GLY A 233 -6.67 -20.64 -15.94
N ARG A 234 -6.82 -20.25 -14.68
CA ARG A 234 -6.12 -20.79 -13.52
C ARG A 234 -6.83 -20.38 -12.24
N ARG A 235 -6.52 -21.09 -11.16
CA ARG A 235 -6.71 -20.59 -9.80
C ARG A 235 -5.52 -19.74 -9.40
N ASP A 236 -5.79 -18.59 -8.81
CA ASP A 236 -4.77 -17.66 -8.38
C ASP A 236 -4.82 -17.44 -6.87
N ILE A 237 -3.65 -17.55 -6.23
CA ILE A 237 -3.43 -17.12 -4.85
C ILE A 237 -2.84 -15.70 -4.92
N ALA A 238 -3.66 -14.70 -4.60
CA ALA A 238 -3.24 -13.31 -4.56
C ALA A 238 -2.81 -12.92 -3.15
N ILE A 239 -1.59 -12.40 -2.99
CA ILE A 239 -1.06 -11.88 -1.73
C ILE A 239 -0.86 -10.38 -1.89
N ALA A 240 -1.67 -9.58 -1.21
CA ALA A 240 -1.60 -8.12 -1.28
C ALA A 240 -1.01 -7.54 0.01
N TRP A 241 0.04 -6.74 -0.14
CA TRP A 241 0.70 -6.03 0.94
C TRP A 241 0.38 -4.55 0.93
N ARG A 242 0.03 -4.04 2.11
CA ARG A 242 -0.19 -2.63 2.37
C ARG A 242 1.15 -1.89 2.48
N GLY A 243 1.25 -0.73 1.84
CA GLY A 243 2.36 0.19 2.08
C GLY A 243 2.18 1.08 3.33
N THR A 244 3.06 2.07 3.47
CA THR A 244 2.93 3.12 4.49
C THR A 244 1.88 4.15 4.09
N VAL A 245 1.31 4.83 5.08
CA VAL A 245 0.41 6.00 4.87
C VAL A 245 0.97 7.30 5.43
N THR A 246 2.09 7.22 6.11
CA THR A 246 2.87 8.40 6.44
C THR A 246 3.48 9.01 5.18
N ARG A 247 3.82 10.30 5.25
CA ARG A 247 4.60 10.97 4.20
C ARG A 247 5.91 10.21 3.94
N LEU A 248 6.63 10.59 2.89
CA LEU A 248 7.93 9.98 2.52
C LEU A 248 9.02 10.04 3.62
N GLU A 249 8.73 10.63 4.78
CA GLU A 249 9.54 10.60 6.00
C GLU A 249 9.89 9.17 6.45
N TRP A 250 9.07 8.16 6.14
CA TRP A 250 9.40 6.76 6.46
C TRP A 250 10.70 6.29 5.80
N ILE A 251 11.10 6.87 4.67
CA ILE A 251 12.35 6.52 3.98
C ILE A 251 13.55 6.79 4.89
N ALA A 252 13.47 7.82 5.75
CA ALA A 252 14.53 8.12 6.71
C ALA A 252 14.62 7.12 7.87
N ASP A 253 13.54 6.37 8.14
CA ASP A 253 13.54 5.29 9.13
C ASP A 253 14.16 4.00 8.57
N LEU A 254 14.39 3.91 7.24
CA LEU A 254 15.19 2.81 6.67
C LEU A 254 16.60 2.91 7.23
N LYS A 255 17.10 1.79 7.75
CA LYS A 255 18.38 1.79 8.48
C LYS A 255 19.60 1.91 7.55
N ASP A 256 19.36 1.99 6.23
CA ASP A 256 20.34 2.06 5.14
C ASP A 256 21.47 1.04 5.28
N TYR A 257 21.22 -0.14 5.85
CA TYR A 257 22.19 -1.22 5.87
C TYR A 257 21.55 -2.58 5.58
N LEU A 258 22.30 -3.36 4.81
CA LEU A 258 21.94 -4.71 4.38
C LEU A 258 22.22 -5.75 5.47
N LYS A 259 21.23 -6.59 5.77
CA LYS A 259 21.30 -7.70 6.73
C LYS A 259 21.17 -9.05 6.00
N PRO A 260 22.00 -10.06 6.32
CA PRO A 260 21.83 -11.40 5.78
C PRO A 260 20.45 -11.97 6.13
N VAL A 261 19.76 -12.53 5.13
CA VAL A 261 18.42 -13.14 5.35
C VAL A 261 18.48 -14.32 6.33
N SER A 262 19.59 -15.05 6.33
CA SER A 262 19.86 -16.18 7.24
C SER A 262 19.87 -15.77 8.72
N GLY A 263 20.17 -14.51 9.03
CA GLY A 263 20.16 -13.97 10.39
C GLY A 263 18.78 -13.88 11.04
N ASN A 264 17.70 -14.02 10.26
CA ASN A 264 16.31 -13.94 10.74
C ASN A 264 15.52 -15.24 10.51
N ASN A 265 16.20 -16.39 10.52
CA ASN A 265 15.61 -17.73 10.31
C ASN A 265 14.99 -17.95 8.92
N LEU A 266 15.33 -17.13 7.91
CA LEU A 266 15.07 -17.49 6.52
C LEU A 266 16.10 -18.55 6.11
N ARG A 267 15.64 -19.63 5.48
CA ARG A 267 16.53 -20.68 5.01
C ARG A 267 17.20 -20.15 3.75
N CYS A 268 18.45 -19.71 3.83
CA CYS A 268 19.24 -19.37 2.66
C CYS A 268 20.63 -19.98 2.83
N PRO A 269 21.09 -20.82 1.88
CA PRO A 269 22.41 -21.42 1.96
C PRO A 269 23.54 -20.40 1.73
N ASP A 270 23.25 -19.28 1.05
CA ASP A 270 24.22 -18.24 0.74
C ASP A 270 24.14 -17.08 1.76
N PRO A 271 25.15 -16.89 2.64
CA PRO A 271 25.18 -15.78 3.59
C PRO A 271 25.41 -14.41 2.93
N ALA A 272 25.77 -14.37 1.64
CA ALA A 272 25.94 -13.14 0.88
C ALA A 272 24.60 -12.55 0.41
N VAL A 273 23.51 -13.30 0.47
CA VAL A 273 22.15 -12.81 0.20
C VAL A 273 21.70 -11.90 1.34
N LYS A 274 21.59 -10.60 1.04
CA LYS A 274 21.24 -9.59 2.03
C LYS A 274 20.10 -8.70 1.54
N VAL A 275 19.27 -8.27 2.49
CA VAL A 275 18.12 -7.39 2.27
C VAL A 275 18.16 -6.22 3.24
N GLU A 276 17.41 -5.16 2.94
CA GLU A 276 17.25 -4.02 3.85
C GLU A 276 16.70 -4.50 5.20
N SER A 277 17.39 -4.11 6.27
CA SER A 277 17.13 -4.63 7.60
C SER A 277 15.75 -4.27 8.17
N GLY A 278 15.22 -3.07 7.88
CA GLY A 278 13.89 -2.65 8.28
C GLY A 278 12.77 -3.50 7.64
N PHE A 279 12.87 -3.80 6.35
CA PHE A 279 11.93 -4.70 5.68
C PHE A 279 11.97 -6.11 6.26
N LEU A 280 13.17 -6.63 6.53
CA LEU A 280 13.35 -7.96 7.12
C LEU A 280 12.82 -8.04 8.54
N ASP A 281 13.13 -7.04 9.38
CA ASP A 281 12.64 -6.95 10.75
C ASP A 281 11.09 -6.84 10.73
N LEU A 282 10.50 -6.02 9.86
CA LEU A 282 9.04 -5.92 9.71
C LEU A 282 8.38 -7.24 9.31
N TYR A 283 9.02 -7.99 8.41
CA TYR A 283 8.51 -9.27 7.92
C TYR A 283 8.62 -10.39 8.97
N THR A 284 9.66 -10.36 9.81
CA THR A 284 10.04 -11.48 10.69
C THR A 284 9.80 -11.26 12.18
N ASP A 285 9.71 -10.01 12.64
CA ASP A 285 9.47 -9.70 14.04
C ASP A 285 8.07 -10.16 14.47
N LYS A 286 7.96 -10.56 15.73
CA LYS A 286 6.73 -10.98 16.38
C LYS A 286 6.71 -10.60 17.85
N ASP A 287 5.53 -10.49 18.40
CA ASP A 287 5.29 -10.26 19.82
C ASP A 287 4.38 -11.39 20.33
N THR A 288 4.98 -12.35 21.03
CA THR A 288 4.28 -13.53 21.58
C THR A 288 3.23 -13.16 22.62
N THR A 289 3.30 -11.96 23.20
CA THR A 289 2.31 -11.43 24.15
C THR A 289 1.11 -10.78 23.44
N CYS A 290 1.27 -10.42 22.16
CA CYS A 290 0.23 -9.84 21.34
C CYS A 290 -0.58 -10.94 20.62
N ARG A 291 -1.91 -10.93 20.75
CA ARG A 291 -2.77 -11.92 20.09
C ARG A 291 -2.66 -11.90 18.56
N PHE A 292 -2.46 -10.71 17.97
CA PHE A 292 -2.40 -10.52 16.51
C PHE A 292 -0.99 -10.67 15.94
N ALA A 293 0.05 -10.38 16.72
CA ALA A 293 1.44 -10.53 16.29
C ALA A 293 2.15 -11.71 16.99
N ARG A 294 1.41 -12.68 17.52
CA ARG A 294 1.96 -13.92 18.10
C ARG A 294 2.81 -14.68 17.09
N PHE A 295 2.38 -14.63 15.83
CA PHE A 295 3.14 -15.08 14.67
C PHE A 295 3.60 -13.85 13.88
N SER A 296 4.79 -13.92 13.30
CA SER A 296 5.27 -12.88 12.39
C SER A 296 4.47 -12.88 11.09
N ALA A 297 4.58 -11.80 10.31
CA ALA A 297 3.90 -11.71 9.02
C ALA A 297 4.40 -12.82 8.06
N ARG A 298 5.71 -13.14 8.13
CA ARG A 298 6.32 -14.31 7.50
C ARG A 298 5.61 -15.61 7.84
N GLU A 299 5.49 -15.90 9.14
CA GLU A 299 4.89 -17.15 9.60
C GLU A 299 3.42 -17.29 9.14
N GLN A 300 2.67 -16.19 9.13
CA GLN A 300 1.29 -16.15 8.65
C GLN A 300 1.20 -16.47 7.15
N ILE A 301 2.08 -15.92 6.31
CA ILE A 301 2.11 -16.18 4.87
C ILE A 301 2.54 -17.61 4.58
N LEU A 302 3.65 -18.07 5.15
CA LEU A 302 4.17 -19.40 4.85
C LEU A 302 3.16 -20.49 5.24
N ALA A 303 2.46 -20.31 6.36
CA ALA A 303 1.39 -21.22 6.76
C ALA A 303 0.22 -21.22 5.77
N GLU A 304 -0.22 -20.04 5.33
CA GLU A 304 -1.38 -19.93 4.45
C GLU A 304 -1.09 -20.38 3.02
N VAL A 305 0.06 -20.01 2.46
CA VAL A 305 0.49 -20.48 1.13
C VAL A 305 0.63 -21.99 1.14
N LYS A 306 1.26 -22.57 2.18
CA LYS A 306 1.34 -24.03 2.32
C LYS A 306 -0.04 -24.69 2.36
N ARG A 307 -0.98 -24.13 3.13
CA ARG A 307 -2.36 -24.61 3.21
C ARG A 307 -3.05 -24.60 1.85
N LEU A 308 -2.96 -23.50 1.12
CA LEU A 308 -3.61 -23.32 -0.18
C LEU A 308 -2.96 -24.20 -1.26
N VAL A 309 -1.64 -24.30 -1.29
CA VAL A 309 -0.91 -25.18 -2.22
C VAL A 309 -1.19 -26.64 -1.95
N GLU A 310 -1.32 -27.08 -0.69
CA GLU A 310 -1.76 -28.44 -0.38
C GLU A 310 -3.22 -28.71 -0.74
N LYS A 311 -4.08 -27.68 -0.72
CA LYS A 311 -5.49 -27.80 -1.07
C LYS A 311 -5.71 -27.88 -2.58
N TYR A 312 -4.97 -27.09 -3.36
CA TYR A 312 -5.26 -26.87 -4.78
C TYR A 312 -4.12 -27.24 -5.74
N GLY A 313 -2.90 -27.43 -5.24
CA GLY A 313 -1.71 -27.54 -6.10
C GLY A 313 -1.60 -28.83 -6.91
N ASP A 314 -2.34 -29.87 -6.53
CA ASP A 314 -2.39 -31.18 -7.21
C ASP A 314 -3.75 -31.43 -7.88
N ASP A 315 -4.55 -30.38 -8.10
CA ASP A 315 -5.76 -30.47 -8.92
C ASP A 315 -5.36 -30.73 -10.38
N GLU A 316 -5.95 -31.78 -10.99
CA GLU A 316 -5.67 -32.17 -12.37
C GLU A 316 -6.43 -31.32 -13.39
N ASP A 317 -7.59 -30.78 -12.99
CA ASP A 317 -8.46 -29.99 -13.86
C ASP A 317 -8.09 -28.50 -13.85
N GLU A 318 -7.18 -28.09 -12.95
CA GLU A 318 -6.89 -26.69 -12.70
C GLU A 318 -5.39 -26.39 -12.47
N GLU A 319 -4.90 -25.34 -13.10
CA GLU A 319 -3.56 -24.81 -12.81
C GLU A 319 -3.60 -23.79 -11.67
N LEU A 320 -2.52 -23.69 -10.91
CA LEU A 320 -2.38 -22.78 -9.79
C LEU A 320 -1.30 -21.74 -10.09
N SER A 321 -1.51 -20.49 -9.70
CA SER A 321 -0.49 -19.42 -9.64
C SER A 321 -0.44 -18.78 -8.26
N ILE A 322 0.70 -18.18 -7.93
CA ILE A 322 0.86 -17.30 -6.77
C ILE A 322 1.27 -15.93 -7.28
N THR A 323 0.41 -14.93 -7.11
CA THR A 323 0.72 -13.54 -7.46
C THR A 323 0.81 -12.68 -6.20
N VAL A 324 1.92 -11.97 -6.05
CA VAL A 324 2.18 -11.09 -4.90
C VAL A 324 2.20 -9.65 -5.37
N THR A 325 1.54 -8.76 -4.65
CA THR A 325 1.44 -7.36 -5.04
C THR A 325 1.56 -6.41 -3.85
N GLY A 326 1.97 -5.18 -4.13
CA GLY A 326 2.05 -4.14 -3.13
C GLY A 326 2.59 -2.84 -3.68
N HIS A 327 2.23 -1.75 -3.00
CA HIS A 327 2.69 -0.41 -3.30
C HIS A 327 3.63 0.12 -2.21
N SER A 328 4.62 0.92 -2.57
CA SER A 328 5.56 1.53 -1.61
C SER A 328 6.26 0.45 -0.76
N LEU A 329 6.26 0.57 0.58
CA LEU A 329 6.68 -0.51 1.50
C LEU A 329 6.06 -1.87 1.15
N GLY A 330 4.78 -1.90 0.75
CA GLY A 330 4.11 -3.14 0.37
C GLY A 330 4.78 -3.82 -0.82
N GLY A 331 5.36 -3.06 -1.75
CA GLY A 331 6.15 -3.61 -2.86
C GLY A 331 7.44 -4.28 -2.38
N ALA A 332 8.10 -3.72 -1.36
CA ALA A 332 9.28 -4.35 -0.76
C ALA A 332 8.94 -5.68 -0.06
N LEU A 333 7.85 -5.69 0.72
CA LEU A 333 7.34 -6.89 1.37
C LEU A 333 6.84 -7.93 0.36
N ALA A 334 6.28 -7.49 -0.77
CA ALA A 334 5.86 -8.37 -1.85
C ALA A 334 7.06 -9.14 -2.43
N ILE A 335 8.14 -8.45 -2.79
CA ILE A 335 9.38 -9.09 -3.28
C ILE A 335 9.98 -10.01 -2.23
N LEU A 336 10.11 -9.55 -0.98
CA LEU A 336 10.71 -10.34 0.11
C LEU A 336 9.90 -11.61 0.43
N SER A 337 8.58 -11.52 0.44
CA SER A 337 7.71 -12.67 0.71
C SER A 337 7.67 -13.66 -0.45
N ALA A 338 7.67 -13.20 -1.70
CA ALA A 338 7.77 -14.06 -2.87
C ALA A 338 9.10 -14.85 -2.90
N TYR A 339 10.20 -14.17 -2.58
CA TYR A 339 11.50 -14.80 -2.37
C TYR A 339 11.43 -15.92 -1.33
N ASP A 340 10.92 -15.64 -0.13
CA ASP A 340 10.87 -16.61 0.96
C ASP A 340 9.92 -17.78 0.66
N VAL A 341 8.79 -17.53 -0.03
CA VAL A 341 7.89 -18.59 -0.51
C VAL A 341 8.60 -19.54 -1.48
N ALA A 342 9.34 -19.01 -2.45
CA ALA A 342 10.06 -19.81 -3.43
C ALA A 342 11.28 -20.53 -2.82
N GLU A 343 12.05 -19.85 -1.97
CA GLU A 343 13.21 -20.40 -1.26
C GLU A 343 12.80 -21.53 -0.29
N MET A 344 11.63 -21.41 0.35
CA MET A 344 11.04 -22.47 1.17
C MET A 344 10.44 -23.62 0.35
N GLY A 345 10.41 -23.52 -0.97
CA GLY A 345 9.83 -24.51 -1.89
C GLY A 345 8.31 -24.64 -1.76
N LEU A 346 7.64 -23.60 -1.24
CA LEU A 346 6.19 -23.62 -1.06
C LEU A 346 5.42 -23.45 -2.37
N ASN A 347 6.09 -23.05 -3.44
CA ASN A 347 5.56 -23.02 -4.80
C ASN A 347 5.72 -24.37 -5.52
N ARG A 348 5.71 -25.48 -4.77
CA ARG A 348 5.73 -26.83 -5.32
C ARG A 348 4.61 -27.65 -4.68
N SER A 349 3.83 -28.32 -5.52
CA SER A 349 2.76 -29.22 -5.05
C SER A 349 3.34 -30.54 -4.50
N ARG A 350 2.49 -31.44 -4.00
CA ARG A 350 2.95 -32.74 -3.47
C ARG A 350 3.47 -33.66 -4.58
N SER A 351 2.90 -33.55 -5.79
CA SER A 351 3.41 -34.23 -6.98
C SER A 351 4.69 -33.62 -7.56
N GLY A 352 5.14 -32.48 -7.03
CA GLY A 352 6.33 -31.77 -7.49
C GLY A 352 6.09 -30.78 -8.63
N LYS A 353 4.83 -30.52 -9.00
CA LYS A 353 4.45 -29.48 -9.97
C LYS A 353 4.93 -28.12 -9.48
N VAL A 354 5.67 -27.40 -10.32
CA VAL A 354 6.13 -26.05 -10.01
C VAL A 354 5.01 -25.06 -10.29
N ILE A 355 4.67 -24.28 -9.27
CA ILE A 355 3.68 -23.23 -9.32
C ILE A 355 4.41 -21.91 -9.58
N PRO A 356 4.05 -21.15 -10.64
CA PRO A 356 4.67 -19.88 -10.93
C PRO A 356 4.40 -18.86 -9.82
N VAL A 357 5.43 -18.11 -9.47
CA VAL A 357 5.37 -17.01 -8.50
C VAL A 357 5.72 -15.71 -9.21
N THR A 358 4.78 -14.77 -9.20
CA THR A 358 4.92 -13.49 -9.89
C THR A 358 4.68 -12.35 -8.93
N VAL A 359 5.49 -11.30 -9.01
CA VAL A 359 5.42 -10.12 -8.16
C VAL A 359 5.14 -8.90 -9.02
N LEU A 360 4.06 -8.18 -8.71
CA LEU A 360 3.67 -6.95 -9.39
C LEU A 360 3.66 -5.81 -8.39
N THR A 361 4.64 -4.90 -8.50
CA THR A 361 4.85 -3.83 -7.52
C THR A 361 4.66 -2.45 -8.14
N TYR A 362 4.25 -1.49 -7.32
CA TYR A 362 3.99 -0.11 -7.72
C TYR A 362 4.78 0.84 -6.82
N GLY A 363 5.71 1.62 -7.37
CA GLY A 363 6.52 2.54 -6.59
C GLY A 363 7.35 1.86 -5.47
N GLY A 364 7.70 0.58 -5.62
CA GLY A 364 8.43 -0.16 -4.60
C GLY A 364 9.91 0.25 -4.51
N PRO A 365 10.50 0.37 -3.29
CA PRO A 365 11.92 0.65 -3.12
C PRO A 365 12.80 -0.57 -3.46
N ARG A 366 14.12 -0.38 -3.55
CA ARG A 366 15.08 -1.49 -3.64
C ARG A 366 15.06 -2.32 -2.35
N VAL A 367 15.13 -3.65 -2.50
CA VAL A 367 14.92 -4.59 -1.37
C VAL A 367 16.22 -5.21 -0.87
N GLY A 368 17.18 -5.48 -1.75
CA GLY A 368 18.41 -6.17 -1.38
C GLY A 368 19.57 -5.89 -2.32
N ASN A 369 20.65 -6.65 -2.10
CA ASN A 369 21.87 -6.53 -2.90
C ASN A 369 21.81 -7.36 -4.19
N LEU A 370 22.88 -7.30 -4.98
CA LEU A 370 23.02 -8.08 -6.21
C LEU A 370 22.83 -9.59 -5.99
N ARG A 371 23.36 -10.15 -4.90
CA ARG A 371 23.19 -11.58 -4.58
C ARG A 371 21.73 -11.95 -4.31
N PHE A 372 20.98 -11.06 -3.67
CA PHE A 372 19.55 -11.24 -3.51
C PHE A 372 18.80 -11.21 -4.84
N LYS A 373 19.17 -10.31 -5.76
CA LYS A 373 18.63 -10.29 -7.12
C LYS A 373 18.89 -11.61 -7.85
N GLU A 374 20.16 -12.02 -7.94
CA GLU A 374 20.58 -13.27 -8.60
C GLU A 374 19.82 -14.47 -8.02
N ARG A 375 19.67 -14.52 -6.69
CA ARG A 375 18.97 -15.62 -6.04
C ARG A 375 17.47 -15.67 -6.36
N ILE A 376 16.78 -14.53 -6.43
CA ILE A 376 15.37 -14.49 -6.84
C ILE A 376 15.21 -15.00 -8.28
N GLU A 377 16.11 -14.58 -9.17
CA GLU A 377 16.11 -15.00 -10.58
C GLU A 377 16.36 -16.52 -10.71
N GLU A 378 17.31 -17.08 -9.93
CA GLU A 378 17.57 -18.52 -9.85
C GLU A 378 16.35 -19.32 -9.37
N LEU A 379 15.55 -18.75 -8.47
CA LEU A 379 14.31 -19.38 -7.96
C LEU A 379 13.16 -19.33 -8.98
N GLY A 380 13.33 -18.61 -10.10
CA GLY A 380 12.32 -18.48 -11.15
C GLY A 380 11.16 -17.56 -10.77
N VAL A 381 11.34 -16.69 -9.77
CA VAL A 381 10.32 -15.70 -9.39
C VAL A 381 10.37 -14.54 -10.39
N LYS A 382 9.22 -14.21 -10.97
CA LYS A 382 9.10 -13.10 -11.94
C LYS A 382 8.69 -11.82 -11.23
N VAL A 383 9.35 -10.70 -11.53
CA VAL A 383 9.07 -9.42 -10.88
C VAL A 383 8.87 -8.33 -11.93
N MET A 384 7.73 -7.65 -11.89
CA MET A 384 7.43 -6.44 -12.65
C MET A 384 7.31 -5.25 -11.69
N ARG A 385 8.00 -4.16 -12.02
CA ARG A 385 8.02 -2.92 -11.26
C ARG A 385 7.41 -1.80 -12.07
N VAL A 386 6.21 -1.38 -11.69
CA VAL A 386 5.58 -0.18 -12.24
C VAL A 386 6.08 1.02 -11.46
N VAL A 387 6.70 1.97 -12.16
CA VAL A 387 7.29 3.15 -11.53
C VAL A 387 6.85 4.42 -12.25
N ASN A 388 6.64 5.49 -11.49
CA ASN A 388 6.60 6.83 -12.05
C ASN A 388 8.03 7.38 -12.08
N VAL A 389 8.52 7.87 -13.21
CA VAL A 389 9.92 8.35 -13.35
C VAL A 389 10.27 9.50 -12.39
N HIS A 390 9.25 10.22 -11.94
CA HIS A 390 9.36 11.33 -10.98
C HIS A 390 9.25 10.89 -9.51
N ASP A 391 8.96 9.62 -9.24
CA ASP A 391 8.96 9.05 -7.90
C ASP A 391 10.39 8.86 -7.40
N VAL A 392 10.61 9.16 -6.12
CA VAL A 392 11.90 9.02 -5.43
C VAL A 392 11.99 7.72 -4.64
N VAL A 393 10.86 7.07 -4.32
CA VAL A 393 10.85 5.85 -3.52
C VAL A 393 11.57 4.70 -4.22
N PRO A 394 11.35 4.41 -5.51
CA PRO A 394 12.12 3.40 -6.23
C PRO A 394 13.63 3.67 -6.21
N LYS A 395 14.05 4.94 -6.12
CA LYS A 395 15.46 5.33 -6.10
C LYS A 395 16.14 5.08 -4.75
N SER A 396 15.42 4.56 -3.76
CA SER A 396 15.87 4.29 -2.40
C SER A 396 15.76 2.79 -2.05
N PRO A 397 16.62 2.23 -1.17
CA PRO A 397 17.88 2.81 -0.67
C PRO A 397 18.97 2.86 -1.76
N GLY A 398 20.08 3.56 -1.51
CA GLY A 398 21.22 3.60 -2.44
C GLY A 398 21.16 4.69 -3.53
N LEU A 399 20.84 5.94 -3.17
CA LEU A 399 20.82 7.10 -4.09
C LEU A 399 22.17 7.34 -4.80
N PHE A 400 23.30 6.90 -4.24
CA PHE A 400 24.65 7.17 -4.77
C PHE A 400 25.39 5.93 -5.32
N LEU A 401 25.06 4.71 -4.88
CA LEU A 401 25.66 3.45 -5.33
C LEU A 401 24.54 2.45 -5.66
N ASN A 402 24.22 2.33 -6.95
CA ASN A 402 23.16 1.45 -7.46
C ASN A 402 23.56 0.86 -8.83
N GLU A 403 22.67 0.07 -9.43
CA GLU A 403 22.85 -0.60 -10.74
C GLU A 403 23.28 0.28 -11.92
N SER A 404 23.22 1.61 -11.80
CA SER A 404 23.72 2.56 -12.80
C SER A 404 25.25 2.62 -12.84
N VAL A 405 25.96 2.08 -11.84
CA VAL A 405 27.42 1.97 -11.88
C VAL A 405 27.87 0.76 -12.72
N PRO A 406 28.97 0.88 -13.50
CA PRO A 406 29.47 -0.20 -14.35
C PRO A 406 29.62 -1.54 -13.62
N HIS A 407 29.26 -2.63 -14.28
CA HIS A 407 29.23 -3.99 -13.70
C HIS A 407 30.58 -4.42 -13.06
N ALA A 408 31.70 -3.97 -13.62
CA ALA A 408 33.03 -4.22 -13.04
C ALA A 408 33.24 -3.51 -11.68
N LEU A 409 32.69 -2.29 -11.53
CA LEU A 409 32.73 -1.54 -10.28
C LEU A 409 31.69 -2.06 -9.27
N MET A 410 30.53 -2.54 -9.73
CA MET A 410 29.58 -3.25 -8.86
C MET A 410 30.21 -4.47 -8.20
N LYS A 411 30.92 -5.30 -8.97
CA LYS A 411 31.65 -6.46 -8.41
C LYS A 411 32.69 -6.10 -7.35
N ILE A 412 33.31 -4.93 -7.48
CA ILE A 412 34.28 -4.41 -6.49
C ILE A 412 33.55 -3.82 -5.27
N ALA A 413 32.39 -3.20 -5.48
CA ALA A 413 31.56 -2.61 -4.45
C ALA A 413 30.58 -3.60 -3.78
N GLU A 414 30.45 -4.85 -4.25
CA GLU A 414 29.60 -5.92 -3.70
C GLU A 414 29.85 -6.15 -2.19
N GLY A 415 31.07 -5.86 -1.72
CA GLY A 415 31.44 -5.94 -0.31
C GLY A 415 30.95 -4.77 0.56
N LEU A 416 30.46 -3.68 -0.03
CA LEU A 416 30.00 -2.50 0.69
C LEU A 416 28.54 -2.68 1.15
N PRO A 417 28.21 -2.31 2.39
CA PRO A 417 26.88 -2.56 2.98
C PRO A 417 25.73 -1.72 2.39
N TRP A 418 26.02 -0.86 1.41
CA TRP A 418 25.12 0.14 0.83
C TRP A 418 24.77 -0.12 -0.64
N CYS A 419 25.18 -1.26 -1.22
CA CYS A 419 24.95 -1.58 -2.62
C CYS A 419 23.60 -2.29 -2.81
N TYR A 420 22.58 -1.55 -3.23
CA TYR A 420 21.23 -2.06 -3.50
C TYR A 420 20.99 -2.20 -5.00
N CYS A 421 20.24 -3.23 -5.38
CA CYS A 421 19.84 -3.48 -6.76
C CYS A 421 18.33 -3.72 -6.87
N HIS A 422 17.73 -3.23 -7.95
CA HIS A 422 16.39 -3.65 -8.33
C HIS A 422 16.38 -5.09 -8.85
N VAL A 423 15.22 -5.73 -8.68
CA VAL A 423 14.93 -7.08 -9.15
C VAL A 423 13.82 -7.01 -10.21
N GLY A 424 13.99 -7.78 -11.28
CA GLY A 424 13.02 -7.88 -12.39
C GLY A 424 12.91 -6.65 -13.29
N GLU A 425 11.85 -6.66 -14.10
CA GLU A 425 11.62 -5.74 -15.21
C GLU A 425 10.94 -4.44 -14.77
N GLU A 426 11.30 -3.34 -15.42
CA GLU A 426 10.75 -2.01 -15.14
C GLU A 426 9.77 -1.55 -16.22
N LEU A 427 8.56 -1.19 -15.78
CA LEU A 427 7.61 -0.41 -16.57
C LEU A 427 7.63 1.03 -16.08
N ALA A 428 8.38 1.87 -16.78
CA ALA A 428 8.52 3.29 -16.48
C ALA A 428 7.38 4.10 -17.10
N LEU A 429 6.62 4.78 -16.25
CA LEU A 429 5.53 5.69 -16.60
C LEU A 429 5.91 7.13 -16.28
N ASP A 430 5.42 8.06 -17.08
CA ASP A 430 5.64 9.49 -16.85
C ASP A 430 4.30 10.20 -16.67
N HIS A 431 4.10 10.73 -15.46
CA HIS A 431 2.88 11.44 -15.14
C HIS A 431 2.70 12.75 -15.91
N GLN A 432 3.78 13.34 -16.43
CA GLN A 432 3.73 14.55 -17.26
C GLN A 432 3.05 14.31 -18.61
N ASN A 433 3.00 13.06 -19.07
CA ASN A 433 2.29 12.69 -20.29
C ASN A 433 0.76 12.72 -20.13
N SER A 434 0.26 12.72 -18.90
CA SER A 434 -1.18 12.70 -18.67
C SER A 434 -1.78 14.11 -18.75
N PRO A 435 -2.80 14.34 -19.61
CA PRO A 435 -3.48 15.63 -19.66
C PRO A 435 -4.32 15.90 -18.39
N PHE A 436 -4.57 14.87 -17.58
CA PHE A 436 -5.40 14.94 -16.38
C PHE A 436 -4.63 15.43 -15.13
N LEU A 437 -3.34 15.09 -15.05
CA LEU A 437 -2.53 15.29 -13.85
C LEU A 437 -1.82 16.65 -13.88
N LYS A 438 -1.69 17.27 -12.72
CA LYS A 438 -0.81 18.43 -12.54
C LYS A 438 0.62 17.99 -12.82
N SER A 439 1.48 18.88 -13.34
CA SER A 439 2.93 18.62 -13.54
C SER A 439 3.72 18.60 -12.22
N SER A 440 3.11 18.10 -11.14
CA SER A 440 3.44 18.42 -9.76
C SER A 440 4.89 18.11 -9.36
N VAL A 441 5.51 19.04 -8.63
CA VAL A 441 6.84 18.93 -8.01
C VAL A 441 6.78 18.31 -6.60
N ASP A 442 5.58 18.03 -6.06
CA ASP A 442 5.46 17.33 -4.77
C ASP A 442 5.68 15.83 -4.96
N LEU A 443 6.74 15.34 -4.31
CA LEU A 443 7.16 13.94 -4.32
C LEU A 443 6.05 12.98 -3.85
N SER A 444 5.13 13.45 -3.00
CA SER A 444 4.03 12.62 -2.49
C SER A 444 3.02 12.25 -3.59
N ASN A 445 2.74 13.16 -4.52
CA ASN A 445 1.85 12.93 -5.66
C ASN A 445 2.49 11.98 -6.68
N ALA A 446 3.79 12.16 -6.96
CA ALA A 446 4.51 11.26 -7.87
C ALA A 446 4.51 9.80 -7.38
N HIS A 447 4.46 9.62 -6.06
CA HIS A 447 4.38 8.32 -5.38
C HIS A 447 2.93 7.82 -5.13
N ASN A 448 1.92 8.43 -5.76
CA ASN A 448 0.53 8.03 -5.55
C ASN A 448 0.16 6.78 -6.37
N LEU A 449 -0.34 5.73 -5.71
CA LEU A 449 -0.74 4.48 -6.37
C LEU A 449 -1.83 4.69 -7.43
N GLU A 450 -2.92 5.39 -7.09
CA GLU A 450 -4.03 5.64 -8.03
C GLU A 450 -3.57 6.45 -9.25
N ALA A 451 -2.60 7.34 -9.08
CA ALA A 451 -1.95 8.02 -10.19
C ALA A 451 -1.18 7.04 -11.08
N MET A 452 -0.42 6.08 -10.51
CA MET A 452 0.24 5.04 -11.32
C MET A 452 -0.77 4.17 -12.07
N LEU A 453 -1.91 3.81 -11.46
CA LEU A 453 -2.96 3.03 -12.12
C LEU A 453 -3.64 3.82 -13.25
N HIS A 454 -3.87 5.12 -13.05
CA HIS A 454 -4.32 6.04 -14.09
C HIS A 454 -3.32 6.13 -15.25
N LEU A 455 -2.02 6.16 -14.94
CA LEU A 455 -0.98 6.19 -15.97
C LEU A 455 -0.90 4.88 -16.75
N LEU A 456 -1.05 3.73 -16.08
CA LEU A 456 -1.15 2.44 -16.73
C LEU A 456 -2.31 2.40 -17.72
N ASP A 457 -3.50 2.85 -17.30
CA ASP A 457 -4.68 2.85 -18.16
C ASP A 457 -4.48 3.68 -19.43
N GLY A 458 -3.75 4.80 -19.31
CA GLY A 458 -3.48 5.70 -20.41
C GLY A 458 -2.26 5.40 -21.27
N TYR A 459 -1.42 4.43 -20.87
CA TYR A 459 -0.14 4.16 -21.53
C TYR A 459 -0.29 3.16 -22.69
N HIS A 460 0.21 3.55 -23.87
CA HIS A 460 0.15 2.75 -25.10
C HIS A 460 1.52 2.35 -25.65
N GLY A 461 2.60 2.99 -25.19
CA GLY A 461 3.96 2.80 -25.67
C GLY A 461 4.77 4.08 -25.61
N LYS A 462 6.07 4.01 -25.85
CA LYS A 462 6.94 5.20 -25.88
C LYS A 462 6.62 6.07 -27.10
N GLY A 463 6.43 7.36 -26.85
CA GLY A 463 6.06 8.34 -27.89
C GLY A 463 4.60 8.29 -28.31
N GLU A 464 3.83 7.30 -27.86
CA GLU A 464 2.40 7.20 -28.10
C GLU A 464 1.61 8.22 -27.28
N ARG A 465 0.46 8.63 -27.83
CA ARG A 465 -0.45 9.56 -27.15
C ARG A 465 -1.03 8.91 -25.89
N PHE A 466 -1.15 9.70 -24.81
CA PHE A 466 -1.88 9.28 -23.62
C PHE A 466 -3.39 9.22 -23.89
N VAL A 467 -3.98 8.03 -23.80
CA VAL A 467 -5.41 7.79 -24.02
C VAL A 467 -5.89 6.71 -23.05
N LEU A 468 -6.89 6.99 -22.23
CA LEU A 468 -7.46 5.99 -21.31
C LEU A 468 -8.06 4.81 -22.10
N SER A 469 -7.51 3.62 -21.88
CA SER A 469 -7.89 2.39 -22.57
C SER A 469 -9.20 1.81 -22.05
N SER A 470 -9.28 1.57 -20.74
CA SER A 470 -10.50 1.04 -20.10
C SER A 470 -11.50 2.13 -19.72
N GLY A 471 -11.05 3.39 -19.70
CA GLY A 471 -11.86 4.52 -19.23
C GLY A 471 -11.89 4.59 -17.70
N ARG A 472 -10.80 4.18 -17.03
CA ARG A 472 -10.65 4.29 -15.58
C ARG A 472 -10.94 5.72 -15.13
N ASP A 473 -11.81 5.87 -14.12
CA ASP A 473 -12.23 7.19 -13.65
C ASP A 473 -11.04 7.97 -13.06
N PRO A 474 -10.65 9.12 -13.66
CA PRO A 474 -9.56 9.94 -13.14
C PRO A 474 -9.78 10.39 -11.70
N ALA A 475 -11.03 10.51 -11.23
CA ALA A 475 -11.34 10.94 -9.88
C ALA A 475 -10.69 10.07 -8.79
N LEU A 476 -10.39 8.80 -9.10
CA LEU A 476 -9.70 7.87 -8.19
C LEU A 476 -8.32 8.39 -7.76
N VAL A 477 -7.62 9.15 -8.60
CA VAL A 477 -6.32 9.76 -8.30
C VAL A 477 -6.38 10.61 -7.02
N ASN A 478 -7.47 11.37 -6.84
CA ASN A 478 -7.65 12.27 -5.69
C ASN A 478 -8.18 11.56 -4.43
N LYS A 479 -8.24 10.21 -4.38
CA LYS A 479 -8.60 9.48 -3.14
C LYS A 479 -7.78 9.96 -1.95
N ALA A 480 -6.47 10.06 -2.14
CA ALA A 480 -5.50 10.43 -1.11
C ALA A 480 -4.49 11.50 -1.60
N SER A 481 -4.86 12.31 -2.60
CA SER A 481 -3.99 13.35 -3.16
C SER A 481 -4.78 14.57 -3.67
N ASP A 482 -4.04 15.58 -4.11
CA ASP A 482 -4.53 16.73 -4.89
C ASP A 482 -3.76 16.81 -6.23
N PHE A 483 -3.84 15.73 -7.02
CA PHE A 483 -2.98 15.56 -8.19
C PHE A 483 -3.69 15.82 -9.52
N LEU A 484 -5.02 15.76 -9.58
CA LEU A 484 -5.78 16.15 -10.77
C LEU A 484 -5.79 17.66 -10.96
N LYS A 485 -5.73 18.14 -12.21
CA LYS A 485 -5.85 19.58 -12.52
C LYS A 485 -7.18 20.14 -12.02
N GLU A 486 -7.15 21.40 -11.57
CA GLU A 486 -8.27 22.04 -10.86
C GLU A 486 -9.55 22.14 -11.70
N HIS A 487 -9.44 22.26 -13.02
CA HIS A 487 -10.60 22.40 -13.91
C HIS A 487 -11.49 21.15 -13.98
N PHE A 488 -10.98 19.98 -13.56
CA PHE A 488 -11.78 18.76 -13.42
C PHE A 488 -12.70 18.79 -12.20
N MET A 489 -12.53 19.76 -11.28
CA MET A 489 -13.40 20.00 -10.12
C MET A 489 -13.61 18.78 -9.20
N VAL A 490 -12.65 17.86 -9.17
CA VAL A 490 -12.66 16.71 -8.26
C VAL A 490 -12.05 17.14 -6.92
N PRO A 491 -12.79 17.05 -5.80
CA PRO A 491 -12.25 17.42 -4.50
C PRO A 491 -11.00 16.60 -4.15
N PRO A 492 -9.92 17.23 -3.65
CA PRO A 492 -8.74 16.51 -3.22
C PRO A 492 -8.99 15.74 -1.92
N PHE A 493 -8.24 14.65 -1.72
CA PHE A 493 -8.33 13.77 -0.54
C PHE A 493 -9.76 13.35 -0.20
N TRP A 494 -10.58 13.05 -1.21
CA TRP A 494 -12.02 12.87 -1.02
C TRP A 494 -12.36 11.58 -0.28
N ARG A 495 -11.48 10.57 -0.29
CA ARG A 495 -11.78 9.27 0.31
C ARG A 495 -11.86 9.40 1.83
N GLN A 496 -13.07 9.22 2.34
CA GLN A 496 -13.36 9.13 3.77
C GLN A 496 -14.63 8.33 3.99
N ASP A 497 -14.78 7.74 5.18
CA ASP A 497 -16.02 7.09 5.56
C ASP A 497 -17.07 8.16 5.90
N ALA A 498 -18.34 7.90 5.58
CA ALA A 498 -19.43 8.80 5.95
C ALA A 498 -19.40 9.08 7.46
N ASN A 499 -19.44 10.37 7.84
CA ASN A 499 -19.33 10.82 9.23
C ASN A 499 -18.11 10.25 9.98
N LYS A 500 -17.01 9.94 9.28
CA LYS A 500 -15.82 9.27 9.84
C LYS A 500 -16.14 7.93 10.54
N GLY A 501 -17.15 7.22 10.07
CA GLY A 501 -17.57 5.92 10.61
C GLY A 501 -18.44 6.00 11.87
N MET A 502 -18.87 7.20 12.27
CA MET A 502 -19.88 7.36 13.32
C MET A 502 -21.26 6.97 12.79
N VAL A 503 -22.03 6.24 13.61
CA VAL A 503 -23.39 5.82 13.28
C VAL A 503 -24.37 6.25 14.36
N ARG A 504 -25.62 6.50 13.97
CA ARG A 504 -26.69 6.85 14.91
C ARG A 504 -27.41 5.58 15.34
N ASN A 505 -27.38 5.26 16.64
CA ASN A 505 -28.04 4.08 17.18
C ASN A 505 -29.58 4.27 17.27
N SER A 506 -30.30 3.22 17.67
CA SER A 506 -31.77 3.22 17.81
C SER A 506 -32.30 4.24 18.83
N GLU A 507 -31.48 4.65 19.79
CA GLU A 507 -31.81 5.69 20.78
C GLU A 507 -31.48 7.11 20.28
N GLY A 508 -31.01 7.24 19.04
CA GLY A 508 -30.67 8.50 18.42
C GLY A 508 -29.29 9.06 18.80
N ARG A 509 -28.45 8.31 19.52
CA ARG A 509 -27.09 8.70 19.92
C ARG A 509 -26.07 8.37 18.83
N TRP A 510 -25.08 9.23 18.65
CA TRP A 510 -23.95 8.97 17.75
C TRP A 510 -22.88 8.16 18.49
N ILE A 511 -22.53 7.01 17.92
CA ILE A 511 -21.54 6.09 18.46
C ILE A 511 -20.59 5.62 17.37
N GLN A 512 -19.40 5.18 17.75
CA GLN A 512 -18.55 4.42 16.84
C GLN A 512 -19.08 2.99 16.77
N ALA A 513 -19.44 2.52 15.56
CA ALA A 513 -19.97 1.17 15.38
C ALA A 513 -19.02 0.10 15.95
N GLU A 514 -19.59 -0.95 16.55
CA GLU A 514 -18.82 -2.14 16.91
C GLU A 514 -18.50 -2.95 15.66
N ARG A 515 -17.21 -3.15 15.38
CA ARG A 515 -16.77 -4.12 14.37
C ARG A 515 -16.79 -5.51 14.98
N LEU A 516 -17.45 -6.46 14.32
CA LEU A 516 -17.40 -7.89 14.65
C LEU A 516 -15.97 -8.38 14.43
N ARG A 517 -15.23 -8.61 15.53
CA ARG A 517 -13.80 -8.98 15.52
C ARG A 517 -13.54 -10.48 15.76
N SER A 518 -14.58 -11.32 15.78
CA SER A 518 -14.45 -12.73 16.19
C SER A 518 -13.51 -13.54 15.28
N GLU A 519 -13.28 -13.10 14.04
CA GLU A 519 -12.61 -13.88 13.00
C GLU A 519 -11.17 -13.44 12.68
N ASP A 520 -10.69 -12.33 13.26
CA ASP A 520 -9.33 -11.82 13.05
C ASP A 520 -8.27 -12.53 13.91
N HIS A 521 -8.67 -13.61 14.57
CA HIS A 521 -7.77 -14.41 15.40
C HIS A 521 -7.01 -15.39 14.52
N HIS A 522 -5.71 -15.57 14.82
CA HIS A 522 -4.92 -16.62 14.22
C HIS A 522 -5.67 -17.95 14.30
N SER A 523 -6.04 -18.47 13.14
CA SER A 523 -6.67 -19.78 13.06
C SER A 523 -5.73 -20.82 13.69
N PRO A 524 -6.26 -21.83 14.40
CA PRO A 524 -5.44 -22.85 15.07
C PRO A 524 -4.55 -23.63 14.10
N ASP A 525 -4.84 -23.58 12.80
CA ASP A 525 -4.08 -24.22 11.73
C ASP A 525 -2.67 -23.64 11.51
N ILE A 526 -2.40 -22.38 11.89
CA ILE A 526 -1.05 -21.80 11.71
C ILE A 526 0.01 -22.64 12.42
N HIS A 527 -0.27 -23.06 13.67
CA HIS A 527 0.65 -23.91 14.41
C HIS A 527 0.93 -25.22 13.67
N HIS A 528 -0.10 -25.84 13.10
CA HIS A 528 0.03 -27.09 12.35
C HIS A 528 0.95 -26.92 11.13
N TYR A 529 0.70 -25.92 10.29
CA TYR A 529 1.48 -25.71 9.07
C TYR A 529 2.91 -25.25 9.35
N LEU A 530 3.14 -24.46 10.40
CA LEU A 530 4.49 -24.08 10.82
C LEU A 530 5.28 -25.27 11.38
N SER A 531 4.63 -26.20 12.09
CA SER A 531 5.25 -27.46 12.51
C SER A 531 5.67 -28.31 11.32
N LEU A 532 4.82 -28.43 10.30
CA LEU A 532 5.17 -29.12 9.05
C LEU A 532 6.36 -28.45 8.33
N LEU A 533 6.47 -27.12 8.44
CA LEU A 533 7.60 -26.36 7.90
C LEU A 533 8.85 -26.43 8.77
N ARG A 534 8.80 -27.05 9.96
CA ARG A 534 9.89 -27.05 10.96
C ARG A 534 10.35 -25.64 11.32
N LEU A 535 9.40 -24.72 11.45
CA LEU A 535 9.63 -23.34 11.91
C LEU A 535 9.30 -23.14 13.40
N LEU A 536 8.68 -24.15 14.02
CA LEU A 536 8.49 -24.24 15.46
C LEU A 536 9.49 -25.25 16.04
N PRO A 537 10.04 -25.01 17.24
CA PRO A 537 10.90 -25.99 17.91
C PRO A 537 10.13 -27.29 18.12
N SER A 538 10.79 -28.43 17.89
CA SER A 538 10.26 -29.75 18.21
C SER A 538 9.94 -29.80 19.70
N SER A 539 8.65 -30.00 20.03
CA SER A 539 8.19 -30.20 21.40
C SER A 539 8.73 -31.49 22.01
#